data_AF-W9NKY4-F1
#
_entry.id   AF-W9NKY4-F1
#
_cell.length_a   1.000
_cell.length_b   1.000
_cell.length_c   1.000
_cell.angle_alpha   90.00
_cell.angle_beta   90.00
_cell.angle_gamma   90.00
#
_symmetry.space_group_name_H-M   'P 1'
#
loop_
_entity.id
_entity.type
_entity.pdbx_description
1 polymer ?
#
loop_
_entity_poly.entity_id
_entity_poly.type
_entity_poly.pdbx_seq_one_letter_code
_entity_poly.pdbx_strand_id
1 'polypeptide(L)'
;MRYWRNNAAFILAASFLGHGEVLATSDHCGKACRQTFRTLRFADAPPGVFFTVQECTSLIYQKSLHLCWEIHCAEDVWQAESASMNLTCHDISGSYLPPHNIINNLTDHDIQAITRFNATSPDRSHIYGVLMLPSQPYYDLWVRTLEAHDYIWDYHNYYGWAMGIFWGLAIGVGIMNRALGQFFSIQGRKRSWVSRNILLPATLGRRCVQDYGGWGTLPPRMQTLTLILFVLVNIACSIHGYEIFEGYG
;
A
#
# COMPACT_ATOMS: atom_id res chain seq x y z
N MET A 1 -6.37 -10.13 2.96
CA MET A 1 -7.76 -10.51 3.36
C MET A 1 -7.86 -11.13 4.78
N ARG A 2 -6.93 -10.85 5.71
CA ARG A 2 -6.95 -11.44 7.07
C ARG A 2 -7.07 -10.39 8.20
N TYR A 3 -6.90 -9.10 7.88
CA TYR A 3 -6.92 -8.01 8.86
C TYR A 3 -8.31 -7.43 9.18
N TRP A 4 -9.35 -7.75 8.40
CA TRP A 4 -10.69 -7.15 8.59
C TRP A 4 -11.75 -8.09 9.18
N ARG A 5 -11.42 -9.37 9.43
CA ARG A 5 -12.40 -10.32 10.02
C ARG A 5 -12.44 -10.28 11.56
N ASN A 6 -11.44 -9.71 12.22
CA ASN A 6 -11.33 -9.75 13.68
C ASN A 6 -11.67 -8.42 14.38
N ASN A 7 -11.74 -7.29 13.66
CA ASN A 7 -11.84 -5.96 14.27
C ASN A 7 -13.27 -5.47 14.56
N ALA A 8 -14.31 -6.17 14.08
CA ALA A 8 -15.69 -5.80 14.41
C ALA A 8 -16.15 -6.28 15.80
N ALA A 9 -15.41 -7.21 16.44
CA ALA A 9 -15.81 -7.81 17.72
C ALA A 9 -15.00 -7.32 18.93
N PHE A 10 -13.89 -6.60 18.73
CA PHE A 10 -12.92 -6.29 19.80
C PHE A 10 -12.96 -4.86 20.36
N ILE A 11 -13.92 -4.02 19.95
CA ILE A 11 -14.00 -2.62 20.40
C ILE A 11 -14.64 -2.44 21.80
N LEU A 12 -15.07 -3.50 22.49
CA LEU A 12 -15.72 -3.36 23.81
C LEU A 12 -15.07 -4.09 25.01
N ALA A 13 -13.90 -4.71 24.87
CA ALA A 13 -13.26 -5.33 26.03
C ALA A 13 -11.74 -5.44 25.87
N ALA A 14 -11.00 -4.47 26.41
CA ALA A 14 -9.72 -4.67 27.08
C ALA A 14 -9.08 -3.32 27.43
N SER A 15 -9.63 -2.65 28.45
CA SER A 15 -8.82 -1.73 29.25
C SER A 15 -8.03 -2.58 30.24
N PHE A 16 -6.72 -2.33 30.33
CA PHE A 16 -5.76 -2.89 31.30
C PHE A 16 -5.30 -4.34 31.08
N LEU A 17 -4.33 -4.54 30.20
CA LEU A 17 -3.24 -5.50 30.43
C LEU A 17 -1.92 -4.88 29.95
N GLY A 18 -0.90 -5.01 30.81
CA GLY A 18 0.38 -4.32 30.71
C GLY A 18 1.14 -4.58 29.42
N HIS A 19 1.82 -3.54 28.95
CA HIS A 19 2.81 -3.64 27.88
C HIS A 19 4.05 -4.34 28.44
N GLY A 20 4.12 -5.66 28.28
CA GLY A 20 5.41 -6.29 28.08
C GLY A 20 5.83 -5.98 26.66
N GLU A 21 6.95 -5.28 26.48
CA GLU A 21 7.60 -5.10 25.18
C GLU A 21 8.11 -6.48 24.72
N VAL A 22 7.22 -7.27 24.13
CA VAL A 22 7.65 -8.27 23.15
C VAL A 22 8.08 -7.44 21.95
N LEU A 23 9.37 -7.51 21.61
CA LEU A 23 9.93 -6.93 20.39
C LEU A 23 9.16 -7.54 19.21
N ALA A 24 8.07 -6.90 18.81
CA ALA A 24 7.28 -7.33 17.66
C ALA A 24 8.18 -7.17 16.44
N THR A 25 8.71 -8.28 15.94
CA THR A 25 9.45 -8.29 14.69
C THR A 25 8.49 -7.79 13.62
N SER A 26 8.83 -6.68 12.97
CA SER A 26 7.96 -6.14 11.93
C SER A 26 7.85 -7.15 10.79
N ASP A 27 6.63 -7.38 10.29
CA ASP A 27 6.38 -8.21 9.09
C ASP A 27 7.16 -7.69 7.85
N HIS A 28 7.68 -6.47 7.95
CA HIS A 28 8.45 -5.78 6.93
C HIS A 28 9.97 -5.85 7.12
N CYS A 29 10.48 -6.53 8.15
CA CYS A 29 11.91 -6.56 8.46
C CYS A 29 12.76 -7.06 7.27
N GLY A 30 12.28 -8.09 6.57
CA GLY A 30 13.05 -8.70 5.48
C GLY A 30 13.12 -7.81 4.25
N LYS A 31 12.00 -7.15 3.92
CA LYS A 31 11.95 -6.10 2.89
C LYS A 31 12.77 -4.89 3.30
N ALA A 32 12.73 -4.46 4.56
CA ALA A 32 13.50 -3.33 5.06
C ALA A 32 15.00 -3.57 4.88
N CYS A 33 15.50 -4.74 5.30
CA CYS A 33 16.87 -5.17 5.05
C CYS A 33 17.23 -5.06 3.56
N ARG A 34 16.44 -5.66 2.67
CA ARG A 34 16.65 -5.59 1.22
C ARG A 34 16.71 -4.15 0.70
N GLN A 35 15.80 -3.28 1.15
CA GLN A 35 15.71 -1.90 0.69
C GLN A 35 16.89 -1.03 1.15
N THR A 36 17.43 -1.27 2.36
CA THR A 36 18.58 -0.50 2.86
C THR A 36 19.78 -0.56 1.90
N PHE A 37 20.02 -1.71 1.28
CA PHE A 37 21.15 -1.93 0.38
C PHE A 37 20.97 -1.35 -1.04
N ARG A 38 19.81 -0.78 -1.39
CA ARG A 38 19.57 -0.21 -2.73
C ARG A 38 20.54 0.89 -3.12
N THR A 39 21.08 1.59 -2.14
CA THR A 39 21.99 2.72 -2.32
C THR A 39 23.44 2.27 -2.51
N LEU A 40 23.77 1.00 -2.23
CA LEU A 40 25.12 0.48 -2.26
C LEU A 40 25.41 -0.28 -3.57
N ARG A 41 26.66 -0.19 -4.02
CA ARG A 41 27.20 -0.96 -5.13
C ARG A 41 28.29 -1.88 -4.61
N PHE A 42 28.19 -3.18 -4.92
CA PHE A 42 29.18 -4.17 -4.51
C PHE A 42 30.12 -4.51 -5.66
N ALA A 43 31.39 -4.75 -5.32
CA ALA A 43 32.47 -4.95 -6.30
C ALA A 43 32.34 -6.25 -7.11
N ASP A 44 31.61 -7.22 -6.59
CA ASP A 44 31.38 -8.54 -7.20
C ASP A 44 30.12 -8.59 -8.09
N ALA A 45 29.39 -7.49 -8.22
CA ALA A 45 28.31 -7.36 -9.20
C ALA A 45 28.84 -6.84 -10.56
N PRO A 46 28.23 -7.24 -11.69
CA PRO A 46 28.63 -6.72 -12.99
C PRO A 46 28.46 -5.19 -13.06
N PRO A 47 29.39 -4.45 -13.70
CA PRO A 47 29.33 -3.00 -13.75
C PRO A 47 28.11 -2.51 -14.53
N GLY A 48 27.47 -1.44 -14.06
CA GLY A 48 26.35 -0.79 -14.75
C GLY A 48 25.00 -1.50 -14.66
N VAL A 49 24.88 -2.59 -13.90
CA VAL A 49 23.60 -3.31 -13.76
C VAL A 49 22.64 -2.62 -12.78
N PHE A 50 21.34 -2.90 -12.95
CA PHE A 50 20.32 -2.48 -11.99
C PHE A 50 20.45 -3.25 -10.68
N PHE A 51 19.93 -2.67 -9.59
CA PHE A 51 19.92 -3.28 -8.26
C PHE A 51 19.32 -4.70 -8.25
N THR A 52 18.29 -4.93 -9.07
CA THR A 52 17.61 -6.24 -9.18
C THR A 52 18.48 -7.34 -9.78
N VAL A 53 19.52 -6.99 -10.53
CA VAL A 53 20.52 -7.95 -11.01
C VAL A 53 21.58 -8.14 -9.93
N GLN A 54 22.05 -7.04 -9.34
CA GLN A 54 23.04 -7.05 -8.26
C GLN A 54 22.63 -7.95 -7.08
N GLU A 55 21.37 -7.91 -6.66
CA GLU A 55 20.87 -8.73 -5.54
C GLU A 55 20.95 -10.25 -5.80
N CYS A 56 20.93 -10.64 -7.08
CA CYS A 56 20.97 -12.04 -7.49
C CYS A 56 22.38 -12.52 -7.89
N THR A 57 23.30 -11.60 -8.17
CA THR A 57 24.66 -11.93 -8.64
C THR A 57 25.77 -11.66 -7.61
N SER A 58 25.57 -10.71 -6.68
CA SER A 58 26.58 -10.33 -5.69
C SER A 58 26.50 -11.23 -4.45
N LEU A 59 27.55 -12.00 -4.21
CA LEU A 59 27.71 -12.81 -3.01
C LEU A 59 27.93 -11.94 -1.76
N ILE A 60 28.62 -10.81 -1.90
CA ILE A 60 28.83 -9.85 -0.80
C ILE A 60 27.48 -9.28 -0.35
N TYR A 61 26.65 -8.86 -1.31
CA TYR A 61 25.28 -8.41 -1.03
C TYR A 61 24.47 -9.51 -0.32
N GLN A 62 24.48 -10.73 -0.86
CA GLN A 62 23.67 -11.84 -0.33
C GLN A 62 24.08 -12.19 1.11
N LYS A 63 25.38 -12.24 1.40
CA LYS A 63 25.88 -12.42 2.78
C LYS A 63 25.44 -11.29 3.71
N SER A 64 25.60 -10.04 3.28
CA SER A 64 25.15 -8.87 4.02
C SER A 64 23.64 -8.87 4.29
N LEU A 65 22.84 -9.34 3.33
CA LEU A 65 21.40 -9.46 3.46
C LEU A 65 20.99 -10.55 4.45
N HIS A 66 21.59 -11.74 4.36
CA HIS A 66 21.34 -12.82 5.31
C HIS A 66 21.73 -12.43 6.75
N LEU A 67 22.84 -11.71 6.92
CA LEU A 67 23.20 -11.14 8.23
C LEU A 67 22.18 -10.13 8.74
N CYS A 68 21.68 -9.24 7.86
CA CYS A 68 20.64 -8.28 8.25
C CYS A 68 19.36 -8.99 8.71
N TRP A 69 18.96 -10.06 8.01
CA TRP A 69 17.83 -10.89 8.42
C TRP A 69 18.06 -11.56 9.77
N GLU A 70 19.22 -12.14 10.00
CA GLU A 70 19.56 -12.78 11.29
C GLU A 70 19.49 -11.78 12.46
N ILE A 71 19.88 -10.53 12.24
CA ILE A 71 19.89 -9.50 13.27
C ILE A 71 18.48 -8.94 13.56
N HIS A 72 17.63 -8.80 12.53
CA HIS A 72 16.40 -8.00 12.61
C HIS A 72 15.09 -8.78 12.44
N CYS A 73 15.14 -10.02 11.94
CA CYS A 73 13.95 -10.79 11.56
C CYS A 73 13.77 -12.06 12.38
N ALA A 74 12.51 -12.44 12.58
CA ALA A 74 12.16 -13.79 12.97
C ALA A 74 12.39 -14.77 11.80
N GLU A 75 12.61 -16.05 12.15
CA GLU A 75 12.98 -17.09 11.17
C GLU A 75 11.94 -17.27 10.06
N ASP A 76 10.67 -17.29 10.44
CA ASP A 76 9.55 -17.45 9.50
C ASP A 76 9.45 -16.28 8.53
N VAL A 77 9.70 -15.05 8.99
CA VAL A 77 9.62 -13.84 8.16
C VAL A 77 10.75 -13.82 7.13
N TRP A 78 12.00 -14.05 7.53
CA TRP A 78 13.10 -14.02 6.57
C TRP A 78 13.08 -15.21 5.61
N GLN A 79 12.62 -16.38 6.03
CA GLN A 79 12.45 -17.54 5.14
C GLN A 79 11.42 -17.25 4.03
N ALA A 80 10.30 -16.63 4.37
CA ALA A 80 9.28 -16.24 3.39
C ALA A 80 9.84 -15.22 2.38
N GLU A 81 10.59 -14.22 2.86
CA GLU A 81 11.23 -13.22 1.99
C GLU A 81 12.34 -13.83 1.12
N SER A 82 13.16 -14.73 1.68
CA SER A 82 14.18 -15.49 0.95
C SER A 82 13.56 -16.31 -0.18
N ALA A 83 12.46 -17.03 0.08
CA ALA A 83 11.76 -17.80 -0.93
C ALA A 83 11.21 -16.91 -2.07
N SER A 84 10.64 -15.75 -1.72
CA SER A 84 10.15 -14.76 -2.69
C SER A 84 11.27 -14.19 -3.57
N MET A 85 12.41 -13.85 -2.96
CA MET A 85 13.59 -13.37 -3.68
C MET A 85 14.21 -14.45 -4.56
N ASN A 86 14.22 -15.70 -4.11
CA ASN A 86 14.77 -16.81 -4.86
C ASN A 86 14.03 -17.02 -6.20
N LEU A 87 12.69 -16.94 -6.20
CA LEU A 87 11.89 -16.96 -7.43
C LEU A 87 12.25 -15.81 -8.37
N THR A 88 12.42 -14.61 -7.81
CA THR A 88 12.80 -13.42 -8.60
C THR A 88 14.19 -13.58 -9.24
N CYS A 89 15.16 -14.12 -8.51
CA CYS A 89 16.50 -14.33 -9.03
C CYS A 89 16.57 -15.39 -10.12
N HIS A 90 15.77 -16.45 -9.96
CA HIS A 90 15.61 -17.47 -10.99
C HIS A 90 15.07 -16.86 -12.28
N ASP A 91 14.06 -15.99 -12.19
CA ASP A 91 13.44 -15.37 -13.36
C ASP A 91 14.35 -14.33 -14.04
N ILE A 92 15.12 -13.56 -13.28
CA ILE A 92 15.96 -12.46 -13.81
C ILE A 92 17.29 -12.98 -14.38
N SER A 93 17.91 -13.96 -13.71
CA SER A 93 19.30 -14.33 -13.96
C SER A 93 19.54 -15.84 -14.07
N GLY A 94 18.50 -16.66 -13.88
CA GLY A 94 18.63 -18.12 -13.81
C GLY A 94 19.44 -18.62 -12.60
N SER A 95 19.82 -17.71 -11.69
CA SER A 95 20.52 -18.05 -10.45
C SER A 95 19.55 -18.23 -9.30
N TYR A 96 20.01 -18.92 -8.27
CA TYR A 96 19.27 -19.09 -7.03
C TYR A 96 19.95 -18.31 -5.91
N LEU A 97 19.14 -17.81 -4.97
CA LEU A 97 19.67 -17.20 -3.77
C LEU A 97 20.38 -18.28 -2.93
N PRO A 98 21.61 -18.02 -2.41
CA PRO A 98 22.28 -18.96 -1.54
C PRO A 98 21.44 -19.29 -0.30
N PRO A 99 21.59 -20.50 0.26
CA PRO A 99 20.97 -20.84 1.53
C PRO A 99 21.57 -20.02 2.68
N HIS A 100 20.80 -19.87 3.76
CA HIS A 100 21.18 -19.08 4.93
C HIS A 100 22.51 -19.51 5.57
N ASN A 101 22.95 -20.76 5.39
CA ASN A 101 24.22 -21.25 5.92
C ASN A 101 25.48 -20.51 5.40
N ILE A 102 25.33 -19.62 4.41
CA ILE A 102 26.39 -18.78 3.87
C ILE A 102 27.02 -17.84 4.91
N ILE A 103 26.33 -17.58 6.03
CA ILE A 103 26.82 -16.73 7.13
C ILE A 103 27.36 -17.53 8.33
N ASN A 104 27.24 -18.87 8.33
CA ASN A 104 27.60 -19.71 9.49
C ASN A 104 29.08 -19.67 9.86
N ASN A 105 29.94 -19.19 8.95
CA ASN A 105 31.37 -19.05 9.19
C ASN A 105 31.76 -17.72 9.86
N LEU A 106 30.80 -16.85 10.15
CA LEU A 106 31.01 -15.56 10.80
C LEU A 106 30.74 -15.69 12.30
N THR A 107 31.65 -15.15 13.11
CA THR A 107 31.49 -15.08 14.56
C THR A 107 30.82 -13.77 14.98
N ASP A 108 30.27 -13.72 16.20
CA ASP A 108 29.69 -12.48 16.76
C ASP A 108 30.70 -11.31 16.77
N HIS A 109 31.98 -11.63 16.99
CA HIS A 109 33.07 -10.65 16.92
C HIS A 109 33.24 -10.11 15.50
N ASP A 110 33.17 -10.97 14.48
CA ASP A 110 33.24 -10.54 13.07
C ASP A 110 32.06 -9.64 12.73
N ILE A 111 30.85 -9.99 13.18
CA ILE A 111 29.63 -9.22 12.93
C ILE A 111 29.72 -7.82 13.54
N GLN A 112 30.28 -7.69 14.74
CA GLN A 112 30.48 -6.37 15.39
C GLN A 112 31.51 -5.51 14.66
N ALA A 113 32.49 -6.12 13.99
CA ALA A 113 33.51 -5.41 13.21
C ALA A 113 33.03 -4.97 11.82
N ILE A 114 31.87 -5.46 11.35
CA ILE A 114 31.33 -5.08 10.04
C ILE A 114 30.97 -3.58 10.02
N THR A 115 31.37 -2.91 8.95
CA THR A 115 31.10 -1.47 8.76
C THR A 115 29.59 -1.23 8.63
N ARG A 116 29.09 -0.26 9.40
CA ARG A 116 27.68 0.13 9.37
C ARG A 116 27.45 1.37 8.52
N PHE A 117 26.41 1.35 7.70
CA PHE A 117 26.03 2.48 6.84
C PHE A 117 24.70 3.10 7.26
N ASN A 118 24.48 4.35 6.87
CA ASN A 118 23.26 5.10 7.12
C ASN A 118 22.72 5.69 5.80
N ALA A 119 21.74 6.61 5.90
CA ALA A 119 21.12 7.21 4.72
C ALA A 119 22.07 8.08 3.87
N THR A 120 23.08 8.68 4.49
CA THR A 120 23.96 9.71 3.89
C THR A 120 25.41 9.25 3.71
N SER A 121 25.82 8.19 4.39
CA SER A 121 27.17 7.65 4.45
C SER A 121 27.11 6.12 4.42
N PRO A 122 27.99 5.43 3.69
CA PRO A 122 29.10 5.96 2.92
C PRO A 122 28.65 6.43 1.52
N ASP A 123 29.56 7.01 0.73
CA ASP A 123 29.23 7.60 -0.57
C ASP A 123 28.62 6.55 -1.53
N ARG A 124 27.43 6.85 -2.05
CA ARG A 124 26.67 5.99 -2.97
C ARG A 124 27.38 5.79 -4.32
N SER A 125 28.35 6.62 -4.65
CA SER A 125 29.15 6.48 -5.87
C SER A 125 30.25 5.41 -5.74
N HIS A 126 30.61 5.02 -4.51
CA HIS A 126 31.69 4.10 -4.26
C HIS A 126 31.25 2.63 -4.41
N ILE A 127 32.20 1.79 -4.84
CA ILE A 127 32.00 0.37 -5.02
C ILE A 127 32.66 -0.36 -3.84
N TYR A 128 31.88 -1.11 -3.09
CA TYR A 128 32.31 -1.78 -1.87
C TYR A 128 32.68 -3.24 -2.11
N GLY A 129 33.90 -3.62 -1.74
CA GLY A 129 34.38 -5.01 -1.78
C GLY A 129 34.28 -5.75 -0.44
N VAL A 130 33.54 -5.20 0.53
CA VAL A 130 33.44 -5.72 1.90
C VAL A 130 31.99 -5.85 2.34
N LEU A 131 31.75 -6.70 3.35
CA LEU A 131 30.43 -6.80 3.98
C LEU A 131 30.06 -5.46 4.62
N MET A 132 28.78 -5.11 4.49
CA MET A 132 28.18 -3.90 5.03
C MET A 132 26.89 -4.25 5.77
N LEU A 133 26.57 -3.51 6.82
CA LEU A 133 25.29 -3.64 7.55
C LEU A 133 24.61 -2.29 7.73
N PRO A 134 23.28 -2.20 7.68
CA PRO A 134 22.62 -0.95 8.00
C PRO A 134 22.83 -0.59 9.48
N SER A 135 22.89 0.71 9.75
CA SER A 135 22.77 1.25 11.10
C SER A 135 21.31 1.13 11.55
N GLN A 136 21.09 0.90 12.84
CA GLN A 136 19.76 0.80 13.44
C GLN A 136 18.80 1.93 12.99
N PRO A 137 19.15 3.23 13.08
CA PRO A 137 18.22 4.29 12.68
C PRO A 137 17.89 4.26 11.19
N TYR A 138 18.80 3.77 10.33
CA TYR A 138 18.53 3.66 8.91
C TYR A 138 17.61 2.47 8.58
N TYR A 139 17.79 1.35 9.29
CA TYR A 139 16.86 0.23 9.22
C TYR A 139 15.45 0.62 9.69
N ASP A 140 15.34 1.28 10.86
CA ASP A 140 14.06 1.70 11.42
C ASP A 140 13.30 2.67 10.49
N LEU A 141 14.04 3.55 9.80
CA LEU A 141 13.47 4.43 8.77
C LEU A 141 12.82 3.65 7.64
N TRP A 142 13.47 2.57 7.18
CA TRP A 142 12.93 1.71 6.12
C TRP A 142 11.73 0.89 6.60
N VAL A 143 11.75 0.39 7.83
CA VAL A 143 10.58 -0.31 8.41
C VAL A 143 9.36 0.61 8.39
N ARG A 144 9.48 1.84 8.92
CA ARG A 144 8.39 2.82 8.90
C ARG A 144 7.95 3.22 7.51
N THR A 145 8.90 3.32 6.57
CA THR A 145 8.59 3.62 5.17
C THR A 145 7.76 2.49 4.55
N LEU A 146 8.05 1.23 4.89
CA LEU A 146 7.31 0.08 4.39
C LEU A 146 5.95 -0.07 5.05
N GLU A 147 5.83 0.20 6.34
CA GLU A 147 4.55 0.27 7.05
C GLU A 147 3.64 1.34 6.42
N ALA A 148 4.19 2.55 6.21
CA ALA A 148 3.48 3.63 5.54
C ALA A 148 3.09 3.27 4.11
N HIS A 149 3.98 2.60 3.37
CA HIS A 149 3.69 2.14 2.02
C HIS A 149 2.54 1.13 2.01
N ASP A 150 2.55 0.14 2.89
CA ASP A 150 1.50 -0.90 2.96
C ASP A 150 0.15 -0.28 3.33
N TYR A 151 0.15 0.62 4.31
CA TYR A 151 -1.03 1.40 4.69
C TYR A 151 -1.62 2.16 3.50
N ILE A 152 -0.79 2.95 2.80
CA ILE A 152 -1.21 3.75 1.66
C ILE A 152 -1.69 2.85 0.52
N TRP A 153 -1.01 1.72 0.26
CA TRP A 153 -1.37 0.80 -0.81
C TRP A 153 -2.74 0.17 -0.58
N ASP A 154 -2.98 -0.35 0.62
CA ASP A 154 -4.27 -0.89 1.02
C ASP A 154 -5.36 0.18 0.93
N TYR A 155 -5.07 1.39 1.41
CA TYR A 155 -5.99 2.51 1.34
C TYR A 155 -6.38 2.87 -0.11
N HIS A 156 -5.41 2.97 -1.01
CA HIS A 156 -5.64 3.25 -2.42
C HIS A 156 -6.48 2.15 -3.08
N ASN A 157 -6.23 0.89 -2.75
CA ASN A 157 -7.03 -0.22 -3.25
C ASN A 157 -8.49 -0.13 -2.78
N TYR A 158 -8.74 0.15 -1.50
CA TYR A 158 -10.10 0.34 -0.98
C TYR A 158 -10.81 1.54 -1.63
N TYR A 159 -10.11 2.67 -1.77
CA TYR A 159 -10.64 3.84 -2.44
C TYR A 159 -10.99 3.55 -3.91
N GLY A 160 -10.12 2.84 -4.63
CA GLY A 160 -10.36 2.40 -6.00
C GLY A 160 -11.64 1.58 -6.14
N TRP A 161 -11.85 0.60 -5.25
CA TRP A 161 -13.08 -0.20 -5.20
C TRP A 161 -14.30 0.64 -4.86
N ALA A 162 -14.21 1.53 -3.87
CA ALA A 162 -15.31 2.42 -3.48
C ALA A 162 -15.77 3.31 -4.65
N MET A 163 -14.81 3.88 -5.39
CA MET A 163 -15.11 4.70 -6.58
C MET A 163 -15.69 3.87 -7.72
N GLY A 164 -15.16 2.66 -7.94
CA GLY A 164 -15.72 1.73 -8.93
C GLY A 164 -17.18 1.37 -8.64
N ILE A 165 -17.50 1.04 -7.38
CA ILE A 165 -18.86 0.73 -6.95
C ILE A 165 -19.77 1.96 -7.07
N PHE A 166 -19.30 3.14 -6.64
CA PHE A 166 -20.06 4.38 -6.74
C PHE A 166 -20.48 4.69 -8.18
N TRP A 167 -19.53 4.67 -9.13
CA TRP A 167 -19.84 4.94 -10.54
C TRP A 167 -20.66 3.83 -11.17
N GLY A 168 -20.42 2.58 -10.81
CA GLY A 168 -21.23 1.44 -11.23
C GLY A 168 -22.71 1.60 -10.84
N LEU A 169 -22.98 2.03 -9.60
CA LEU A 169 -24.34 2.31 -9.12
C LEU A 169 -24.96 3.52 -9.84
N ALA A 170 -24.21 4.62 -10.00
CA ALA A 170 -24.72 5.82 -10.66
C ALA A 170 -25.13 5.55 -12.12
N ILE A 171 -24.29 4.82 -12.86
CA ILE A 171 -24.57 4.41 -14.24
C ILE A 171 -25.73 3.42 -14.27
N GLY A 172 -25.73 2.41 -13.37
CA GLY A 172 -26.79 1.42 -13.27
C GLY A 172 -28.17 2.03 -13.02
N VAL A 173 -28.26 3.01 -12.11
CA VAL A 173 -29.49 3.78 -11.86
C VAL A 173 -29.92 4.56 -13.11
N GLY A 174 -28.97 5.17 -13.82
CA GLY A 174 -29.24 5.87 -15.08
C GLY A 174 -29.82 4.95 -16.17
N ILE A 175 -29.21 3.78 -16.35
CA ILE A 175 -29.67 2.75 -17.31
C ILE A 175 -31.05 2.23 -16.90
N MET A 176 -31.24 1.88 -15.63
CA MET A 176 -32.51 1.39 -15.10
C MET A 176 -33.64 2.40 -15.29
N ASN A 177 -33.39 3.67 -14.98
CA ASN A 177 -34.37 4.74 -15.16
C ASN A 177 -34.75 4.94 -16.64
N ARG A 178 -33.78 4.83 -17.57
CA ARG A 178 -34.04 4.89 -19.00
C ARG A 178 -34.86 3.69 -19.49
N ALA A 179 -34.51 2.48 -19.05
CA ALA A 179 -35.22 1.26 -19.39
C ALA A 179 -36.67 1.31 -18.89
N LEU A 180 -36.88 1.61 -17.60
CA LEU A 180 -38.22 1.76 -17.03
C LEU A 180 -39.03 2.84 -17.75
N GLY A 181 -38.42 3.98 -18.09
CA GLY A 181 -39.08 5.03 -18.86
C GLY A 181 -39.58 4.55 -20.23
N GLN A 182 -38.78 3.74 -20.94
CA GLN A 182 -39.18 3.15 -22.22
C GLN A 182 -40.31 2.13 -22.03
N PHE A 183 -40.19 1.20 -21.06
CA PHE A 183 -41.22 0.21 -20.77
C PHE A 183 -42.57 0.83 -20.37
N PHE A 184 -42.59 1.83 -19.48
CA PHE A 184 -43.82 2.51 -19.07
C PHE A 184 -44.39 3.48 -20.13
N SER A 185 -43.58 3.93 -21.10
CA SER A 185 -44.08 4.72 -22.23
C SER A 185 -44.82 3.87 -23.26
N ILE A 186 -44.40 2.62 -23.44
CA ILE A 186 -45.02 1.63 -24.33
C ILE A 186 -46.32 1.10 -23.70
N GLN A 187 -46.37 0.98 -22.38
CA GLN A 187 -47.48 0.41 -21.63
C GLN A 187 -48.32 1.52 -20.97
N GLY A 188 -49.14 2.21 -21.78
CA GLY A 188 -50.21 3.14 -21.39
C GLY A 188 -50.23 3.67 -19.95
N ARG A 189 -49.55 4.80 -19.72
CA ARG A 189 -49.75 5.81 -18.64
C ARG A 189 -50.39 5.28 -17.33
N LYS A 190 -49.74 4.37 -16.60
CA LYS A 190 -49.93 4.22 -15.14
C LYS A 190 -48.62 4.54 -14.42
N ARG A 191 -48.57 5.75 -13.87
CA ARG A 191 -47.40 6.30 -13.15
C ARG A 191 -47.23 5.54 -11.83
N SER A 192 -46.25 4.65 -11.76
CA SER A 192 -45.92 3.82 -10.58
C SER A 192 -45.64 4.68 -9.33
N TRP A 193 -46.08 4.23 -8.15
CA TRP A 193 -45.87 4.89 -6.85
C TRP A 193 -44.39 5.21 -6.57
N VAL A 194 -43.48 4.34 -7.01
CA VAL A 194 -42.02 4.54 -6.94
C VAL A 194 -41.57 5.78 -7.73
N SER A 195 -42.16 6.02 -8.92
CA SER A 195 -41.88 7.21 -9.72
C SER A 195 -42.38 8.51 -9.08
N ARG A 196 -43.33 8.40 -8.14
CA ARG A 196 -44.02 9.51 -7.50
C ARG A 196 -43.43 9.85 -6.13
N ASN A 197 -42.86 8.88 -5.42
CA ASN A 197 -42.30 9.07 -4.07
C ASN A 197 -40.77 9.02 -4.01
N ILE A 198 -40.11 8.19 -4.83
CA ILE A 198 -38.65 8.03 -4.79
C ILE A 198 -37.98 8.88 -5.88
N LEU A 199 -38.55 8.93 -7.08
CA LEU A 199 -38.02 9.74 -8.19
C LEU A 199 -38.52 11.19 -8.20
N LEU A 200 -39.55 11.52 -7.40
CA LEU A 200 -40.17 12.85 -7.36
C LEU A 200 -40.72 13.23 -5.97
N PRO A 201 -39.90 13.52 -4.94
CA PRO A 201 -40.42 14.21 -3.78
C PRO A 201 -40.80 15.66 -4.17
N ALA A 202 -41.97 16.08 -3.72
CA ALA A 202 -42.77 17.19 -4.22
C ALA A 202 -42.28 18.61 -3.88
N THR A 203 -41.03 18.81 -3.44
CA THR A 203 -40.55 20.15 -3.04
C THR A 203 -39.80 20.90 -4.11
N LEU A 204 -39.39 20.25 -5.20
CA LEU A 204 -38.97 20.93 -6.42
C LEU A 204 -39.40 20.00 -7.59
N GLY A 205 -39.85 20.50 -8.72
CA GLY A 205 -40.47 19.65 -9.76
C GLY A 205 -40.19 20.10 -11.18
N ARG A 206 -38.91 20.26 -11.56
CA ARG A 206 -38.56 20.74 -12.92
C ARG A 206 -37.68 19.74 -13.66
N ARG A 207 -38.05 19.49 -14.92
CA ARG A 207 -37.51 18.45 -15.82
C ARG A 207 -36.36 18.96 -16.69
N CYS A 208 -36.09 20.27 -16.68
CA CYS A 208 -35.09 20.94 -17.51
C CYS A 208 -34.11 21.75 -16.64
N VAL A 209 -32.89 21.94 -17.16
CA VAL A 209 -31.85 22.85 -16.63
C VAL A 209 -32.45 24.24 -16.38
N GLN A 210 -32.25 24.79 -15.18
CA GLN A 210 -32.57 26.20 -14.90
C GLN A 210 -31.33 27.04 -15.17
N ASP A 211 -31.45 27.93 -16.15
CA ASP A 211 -30.45 28.94 -16.44
C ASP A 211 -30.72 30.16 -15.56
N TYR A 212 -29.79 30.49 -14.67
CA TYR A 212 -29.88 31.68 -13.83
C TYR A 212 -29.23 32.86 -14.56
N GLY A 213 -29.94 33.39 -15.56
CA GLY A 213 -29.68 34.71 -16.13
C GLY A 213 -28.22 35.01 -16.48
N GLY A 214 -27.48 34.02 -17.03
CA GLY A 214 -26.10 34.19 -17.49
C GLY A 214 -25.00 33.85 -16.47
N TRP A 215 -25.32 33.43 -15.24
CA TRP A 215 -24.31 33.10 -14.21
C TRP A 215 -24.07 31.60 -13.98
N GLY A 216 -24.83 30.73 -14.65
CA GLY A 216 -24.63 29.29 -14.62
C GLY A 216 -25.91 28.47 -14.75
N THR A 217 -25.76 27.26 -15.28
CA THR A 217 -26.84 26.29 -15.47
C THR A 217 -26.84 25.28 -14.32
N LEU A 218 -27.95 25.20 -13.56
CA LEU A 218 -28.06 24.21 -12.47
C LEU A 218 -28.40 22.83 -13.07
N PRO A 219 -27.58 21.78 -12.85
CA PRO A 219 -27.86 20.44 -13.40
C PRO A 219 -29.13 19.82 -12.80
N PRO A 220 -29.77 18.84 -13.48
CA PRO A 220 -30.90 18.09 -12.94
C PRO A 220 -30.57 17.42 -11.59
N ARG A 221 -31.54 17.28 -10.68
CA ARG A 221 -31.29 16.91 -9.27
C ARG A 221 -30.55 15.62 -9.00
N MET A 222 -30.76 14.60 -9.83
CA MET A 222 -30.00 13.35 -9.68
C MET A 222 -28.52 13.61 -9.90
N GLN A 223 -28.17 14.48 -10.85
CA GLN A 223 -26.80 14.90 -11.09
C GLN A 223 -26.24 15.71 -9.90
N THR A 224 -27.03 16.63 -9.34
CA THR A 224 -26.60 17.37 -8.13
C THR A 224 -26.41 16.46 -6.92
N LEU A 225 -27.32 15.51 -6.65
CA LEU A 225 -27.20 14.56 -5.55
C LEU A 225 -26.02 13.61 -5.74
N THR A 226 -25.80 13.12 -6.96
CA THR A 226 -24.61 12.31 -7.30
C THR A 226 -23.33 13.11 -7.07
N LEU A 227 -23.28 14.39 -7.45
CA LEU A 227 -22.13 15.24 -7.20
C LEU A 227 -21.90 15.51 -5.70
N ILE A 228 -22.96 15.77 -4.93
CA ILE A 228 -22.85 15.96 -3.47
C ILE A 228 -22.35 14.68 -2.81
N LEU A 229 -22.93 13.52 -3.16
CA LEU A 229 -22.50 12.23 -2.62
C LEU A 229 -21.05 11.93 -3.01
N PHE A 230 -20.66 12.21 -4.25
CA PHE A 230 -19.28 12.09 -4.70
C PHE A 230 -18.34 12.95 -3.85
N VAL A 231 -18.66 14.22 -3.63
CA VAL A 231 -17.87 15.12 -2.78
C VAL A 231 -17.77 14.61 -1.35
N LEU A 232 -18.88 14.15 -0.75
CA LEU A 232 -18.86 13.61 0.61
C LEU A 232 -17.97 12.38 0.74
N VAL A 233 -18.04 11.45 -0.21
CA VAL A 233 -17.16 10.26 -0.24
C VAL A 233 -15.70 10.68 -0.39
N ASN A 234 -15.39 11.62 -1.28
CA ASN A 234 -14.02 12.11 -1.47
C ASN A 234 -13.48 12.82 -0.23
N ILE A 235 -14.30 13.61 0.46
CA ILE A 235 -13.91 14.29 1.71
C ILE A 235 -13.65 13.26 2.81
N ALA A 236 -14.58 12.32 3.02
CA ALA A 236 -14.41 11.27 4.02
C ALA A 236 -13.15 10.44 3.74
N CYS A 237 -12.93 10.07 2.48
CA CYS A 237 -11.72 9.35 2.10
C CYS A 237 -10.47 10.20 2.31
N SER A 238 -10.46 11.47 1.88
CA SER A 238 -9.30 12.34 2.10
C SER A 238 -8.94 12.48 3.58
N ILE A 239 -9.93 12.65 4.47
CA ILE A 239 -9.69 12.77 5.91
C ILE A 239 -9.07 11.49 6.49
N HIS A 240 -9.54 10.31 6.07
CA HIS A 240 -9.02 9.04 6.57
C HIS A 240 -7.72 8.60 5.90
N GLY A 241 -7.42 9.09 4.69
CA GLY A 241 -6.21 8.72 3.95
C GLY A 241 -4.95 9.45 4.40
N TYR A 242 -5.08 10.58 5.10
CA TYR A 242 -3.94 11.32 5.64
C TYR A 242 -3.62 10.88 7.06
N GLU A 243 -2.68 9.95 7.18
CA GLU A 243 -1.96 9.76 8.44
C GLU A 243 -0.81 10.79 8.48
N ILE A 244 -0.81 11.66 9.50
CA ILE A 244 0.22 12.68 9.64
C ILE A 244 1.49 11.99 10.13
N PHE A 245 2.48 11.87 9.26
CA PHE A 245 3.81 11.44 9.65
C PHE A 245 4.49 12.56 10.46
N GLU A 246 4.84 12.29 11.72
CA GLU A 246 5.82 13.12 12.40
C GLU A 246 7.17 12.94 11.71
N GLY A 247 7.52 13.88 10.84
CA GLY A 247 8.84 13.97 10.23
C GLY A 247 9.87 14.33 11.30
N TYR A 248 10.96 13.56 11.37
CA TYR A 248 12.10 13.87 12.22
C TYR A 248 12.70 15.23 11.87
N GLY A 249 12.76 16.12 12.86
CA GLY A 249 13.68 17.26 12.92
C GLY A 249 14.99 16.88 13.58
#